data_AF-A0A920NHN5-F1
#
_entry.id   AF-A0A920NHN5-F1
#
_cell.length_a   1.000
_cell.length_b   1.000
_cell.length_c   1.000
_cell.angle_alpha   90.00
_cell.angle_beta   90.00
_cell.angle_gamma   90.00
#
_symmetry.space_group_name_H-M   'P 1'
#
loop_
_entity.id
_entity.type
_entity.pdbx_description
1 polymer ?
#
loop_
_entity_poly.entity_id
_entity_poly.type
_entity_poly.pdbx_seq_one_letter_code
_entity_poly.pdbx_strand_id
1 'polypeptide(L)' 'MSSKPAYDTKTIWRQDRDHCIHPWTDFSTFKKEGSMIMSNSDGAYVFDSEGTNTSMA' A
#
# COMPACT_ATOMS: atom_id res chain seq x y z
N MET A 1 11.48 11.69 -17.54
CA MET A 1 12.41 11.60 -16.40
C MET A 1 11.71 10.77 -15.34
N SER A 2 12.08 9.50 -15.15
CA SER A 2 11.48 8.70 -14.08
C SER A 2 12.16 9.09 -12.77
N SER A 3 11.45 9.83 -11.92
CA SER A 3 11.88 10.13 -10.56
C SER A 3 11.91 8.83 -9.75
N LYS A 4 12.94 8.63 -8.93
CA LYS A 4 12.94 7.52 -7.95
C LYS A 4 11.67 7.60 -7.10
N PRO A 5 10.98 6.48 -6.84
CA PRO A 5 9.88 6.46 -5.89
C PRO A 5 10.39 6.87 -4.50
N ALA A 6 9.59 7.64 -3.76
CA ALA A 6 9.94 8.14 -2.44
C ALA A 6 10.05 7.01 -1.39
N TYR A 7 9.43 5.87 -1.67
CA TYR A 7 9.36 4.71 -0.79
C TYR A 7 9.83 3.44 -1.49
N ASP A 8 10.44 2.53 -0.73
CA ASP A 8 10.64 1.15 -1.17
C ASP A 8 9.36 0.33 -0.92
N THR A 9 8.36 0.55 -1.78
CA THR A 9 7.05 -0.11 -1.71
C THR A 9 7.17 -1.63 -1.56
N LYS A 10 8.09 -2.26 -2.30
CA LYS A 10 8.23 -3.72 -2.33
C LYS A 10 8.73 -4.28 -1.00
N THR A 11 9.65 -3.57 -0.33
CA THR A 11 10.13 -3.99 0.98
C THR A 11 9.07 -3.79 2.05
N ILE A 12 8.38 -2.64 2.05
CA ILE A 12 7.30 -2.36 3.00
C ILE A 12 6.17 -3.37 2.86
N TRP A 13 5.71 -3.62 1.63
CA TRP A 13 4.67 -4.61 1.33
C TRP A 13 5.02 -6.02 1.84
N ARG A 14 6.28 -6.45 1.65
CA ARG A 14 6.73 -7.76 2.13
C ARG A 14 6.72 -7.83 3.65
N GLN A 15 7.19 -6.77 4.31
CA GLN A 15 7.22 -6.71 5.77
C GLN A 15 5.81 -6.72 6.36
N ASP A 16 4.89 -5.94 5.79
CA ASP A 16 3.49 -5.92 6.23
C ASP A 16 2.84 -7.31 6.07
N ARG A 17 2.94 -7.90 4.88
CA ARG A 17 2.39 -9.23 4.59
C ARG A 17 2.91 -10.32 5.54
N ASP A 18 4.19 -10.25 5.90
CA ASP A 18 4.85 -11.31 6.66
C ASP A 18 4.65 -11.17 8.19
N HIS A 19 4.22 -10.00 8.69
CA HIS A 19 4.21 -9.72 10.13
C HIS A 19 2.93 -9.06 10.68
N CYS A 20 2.06 -8.49 9.84
CA CYS A 20 0.84 -7.80 10.27
C CYS A 20 -0.41 -8.64 9.99
N ILE A 21 -1.22 -8.88 11.03
CA ILE A 21 -2.53 -9.52 10.88
C ILE A 21 -3.59 -8.43 10.74
N HIS A 22 -4.07 -8.23 9.52
CA HIS A 22 -5.06 -7.20 9.20
C HIS A 22 -6.47 -7.62 9.64
N PRO A 23 -7.25 -6.73 10.26
CA PRO A 23 -8.64 -7.01 10.57
C PRO A 23 -9.49 -7.04 9.29
N TRP A 24 -10.58 -7.82 9.30
CA TRP A 24 -11.53 -7.93 8.19
C TRP A 24 -10.89 -8.21 6.81
N THR A 25 -9.84 -9.01 6.79
CA THR A 25 -9.07 -9.33 5.58
C THR A 25 -9.31 -10.77 5.13
N ASP A 26 -9.42 -10.99 3.83
CA ASP A 26 -9.46 -12.33 3.25
C ASP A 26 -8.05 -12.92 3.16
N PHE A 27 -7.68 -13.72 4.16
CA PHE A 27 -6.38 -14.39 4.19
C PHE A 27 -6.22 -15.51 3.16
N SER A 28 -7.29 -15.92 2.46
CA SER A 28 -7.19 -16.91 1.38
C SER A 28 -6.42 -16.37 0.17
N THR A 29 -6.49 -15.06 -0.09
CA THR A 29 -5.75 -14.39 -1.18
C THR A 29 -4.59 -13.52 -0.69
N PHE A 30 -4.65 -13.01 0.55
CA PHE A 30 -3.72 -12.02 1.08
C PHE A 30 -2.24 -12.43 1.00
N LYS A 31 -1.90 -13.72 1.14
CA LYS A 31 -0.50 -14.17 1.03
C LYS A 31 0.13 -13.91 -0.34
N LYS A 32 -0.70 -13.83 -1.39
CA LYS A 32 -0.29 -13.56 -2.76
C LYS A 32 -0.38 -12.07 -3.08
N GLU A 33 -1.47 -11.42 -2.68
CA GLU A 33 -1.82 -10.04 -3.07
C GLU A 33 -1.27 -8.98 -2.12
N GLY A 34 -1.22 -9.29 -0.82
CA GLY A 34 -0.83 -8.37 0.25
C GLY A 34 -1.75 -7.16 0.37
N SER A 35 -1.29 -6.14 1.10
CA SER A 35 -2.05 -4.91 1.34
C SER A 35 -1.66 -3.78 0.37
N MET A 36 -2.53 -2.79 0.24
CA MET A 36 -2.19 -1.51 -0.37
C MET A 36 -1.42 -0.66 0.64
N ILE A 37 -0.27 -0.11 0.23
CA ILE A 37 0.57 0.71 1.10
C ILE A 37 0.20 2.19 0.92
N MET A 38 -0.61 2.74 1.82
CA MET A 38 -0.91 4.18 1.85
C MET A 38 0.29 4.96 2.42
N SER A 39 0.65 6.09 1.80
CA SER A 39 1.88 6.81 2.12
C SER A 39 1.73 8.32 2.31
N ASN A 40 0.64 8.91 1.81
CA ASN A 40 0.36 10.34 1.97
C ASN A 40 -1.15 10.64 1.87
N SER A 41 -1.54 11.85 2.27
CA SER A 41 -2.90 12.36 2.17
C SER A 41 -2.92 13.89 2.02
N ASP A 42 -3.88 14.41 1.26
CA ASP A 42 -4.20 15.84 1.20
C ASP A 42 -5.72 16.03 1.19
N GLY A 43 -6.28 16.64 2.25
CA GLY A 43 -7.71 16.75 2.44
C GLY A 43 -8.41 15.38 2.41
N ALA A 44 -9.31 15.18 1.45
CA ALA A 44 -10.03 13.92 1.23
C ALA A 44 -9.34 12.95 0.25
N TYR A 45 -8.10 13.25 -0.16
CA TYR A 45 -7.33 12.44 -1.10
C TYR A 45 -6.25 11.67 -0.37
N VAL A 46 -6.04 10.42 -0.78
CA VAL A 46 -4.98 9.55 -0.29
C VAL A 46 -4.15 9.01 -1.45
N PHE A 47 -2.87 8.81 -1.17
CA PHE A 47 -1.88 8.38 -2.14
C PHE A 47 -1.18 7.12 -1.63
N ASP A 48 -1.06 6.13 -2.49
CA ASP A 48 -0.25 4.95 -2.17
C ASP A 48 1.25 5.26 -2.27
N SER A 49 2.10 4.31 -1.89
CA SER A 49 3.56 4.46 -1.93
C SER A 49 4.15 4.39 -3.35
N GLU A 50 3.34 4.05 -4.36
CA GLU A 50 3.71 4.13 -5.78
C GLU A 50 3.36 5.50 -6.41
N GLY A 51 2.64 6.35 -5.68
CA GLY A 51 2.21 7.68 -6.13
C GLY A 51 0.91 7.67 -6.91
N THR A 52 0.14 6.57 -6.87
CA THR A 52 -1.16 6.47 -7.52
C THR A 52 -2.25 7.13 -6.67
N ASN A 53 -3.04 7.98 -7.32
CA ASN A 53 -4.18 8.66 -6.74
C ASN A 53 -5.36 7.68 -6.67
N THR A 54 -5.81 7.32 -5.46
CA THR A 54 -7.08 6.58 -5.32
C THR A 54 -8.10 7.56 -4.78
N SER A 55 -8.97 8.10 -5.65
CA SER A 55 -10.13 8.87 -5.16
C SER A 55 -11.09 7.89 -4.49
N MET A 56 -11.34 8.08 -3.20
CA MET A 56 -12.50 7.44 -2.56
C MET A 56 -13.75 8.16 -3.08
N ALA A 57 -14.35 7.60 -4.12
CA ALA A 57 -15.70 7.92 -4.58
C ALA A 57 -16.57 6.68 -4.42
#